data_AF-A0AAV4A6K9-F1
#
_entry.id   AF-A0AAV4A6K9-F1
#
_cell.length_a   1.000
_cell.length_b   1.000
_cell.length_c   1.000
_cell.angle_alpha   90.00
_cell.angle_beta   90.00
_cell.angle_gamma   90.00
#
_symmetry.space_group_name_H-M   'P 1'
#
loop_
_entity.id
_entity.type
_entity.pdbx_description
1 polymer ?
#
loop_
_entity_poly.entity_id
_entity_poly.type
_entity_poly.pdbx_seq_one_letter_code
_entity_poly.pdbx_strand_id
1 'polypeptide(L)'
;MTNNSFVDGVNHRQEITTINTTIEDLNNLLTGVLNQHAFLKTMTVTDRHMAKWFPLHIKAAKKQRSQAERRYRRFGLEVHRKLYQHQHSAVILIMQKN
;
A
#
# COMPACT_ATOMS: atom_id res chain seq x y z
N MET A 1 -48.41 36.10 -40.88
CA MET A 1 -48.09 34.67 -41.05
C MET A 1 -46.64 34.47 -40.63
N THR A 2 -46.41 34.09 -39.37
CA THR A 2 -45.08 33.82 -38.81
C THR A 2 -45.02 32.34 -38.47
N ASN A 3 -44.34 31.57 -39.32
CA ASN A 3 -44.17 30.14 -39.07
C ASN A 3 -42.97 29.95 -38.14
N ASN A 4 -43.27 29.66 -36.88
CA ASN A 4 -42.39 28.93 -35.99
C ASN A 4 -42.08 27.56 -36.59
N SER A 5 -40.80 27.18 -36.63
CA SER A 5 -40.42 25.76 -36.54
C SER A 5 -39.09 25.64 -35.78
N PHE A 6 -39.25 25.53 -34.47
CA PHE A 6 -38.58 24.59 -33.58
C PHE A 6 -37.08 24.36 -33.82
N VAL A 7 -36.28 25.00 -32.97
CA VAL A 7 -34.86 24.67 -32.75
C VAL A 7 -34.82 23.27 -32.14
N ASP A 8 -34.39 22.29 -32.92
CA ASP A 8 -34.13 20.95 -32.42
C ASP A 8 -33.05 21.02 -31.36
N GLY A 9 -33.44 20.65 -30.15
CA GLY A 9 -32.61 20.67 -28.96
C GLY A 9 -31.32 19.88 -29.16
N VAL A 10 -30.22 20.46 -28.69
CA VAL A 10 -28.96 19.75 -28.45
C VAL A 10 -29.30 18.58 -27.53
N ASN A 11 -29.27 17.39 -28.11
CA ASN A 11 -29.64 16.14 -27.47
C ASN A 11 -28.58 15.80 -26.42
N HIS A 12 -28.83 16.15 -25.14
CA HIS A 12 -27.98 15.85 -23.97
C HIS A 12 -27.86 14.33 -23.66
N ARG A 13 -28.07 13.46 -24.64
CA ARG A 13 -27.89 12.00 -24.56
C ARG A 13 -26.67 11.50 -25.34
N GLN A 14 -25.64 12.33 -25.55
CA GLN A 14 -24.35 11.86 -26.06
C GLN A 14 -23.25 11.78 -24.99
N GLU A 15 -23.54 12.11 -23.74
CA GLU A 15 -22.47 12.37 -22.77
C GLU A 15 -21.86 11.09 -22.15
N ILE A 16 -22.60 9.98 -22.07
CA ILE A 16 -22.12 8.78 -21.36
C ILE A 16 -21.17 7.94 -22.24
N THR A 17 -21.44 7.80 -23.54
CA THR A 17 -20.56 7.07 -24.46
C THR A 17 -19.27 7.83 -24.73
N THR A 18 -19.34 9.16 -24.86
CA THR A 18 -18.18 10.01 -25.15
C THR A 18 -17.16 10.03 -24.01
N ILE A 19 -17.61 10.05 -22.74
CA ILE A 19 -16.70 9.98 -21.59
C ILE A 19 -15.96 8.65 -21.57
N ASN A 20 -16.66 7.54 -21.76
CA ASN A 20 -16.04 6.21 -21.74
C ASN A 20 -15.05 6.03 -22.90
N THR A 21 -15.38 6.51 -24.11
CA THR A 21 -14.44 6.48 -25.25
C THR A 21 -13.20 7.33 -24.99
N THR A 22 -13.35 8.51 -24.35
CA THR A 22 -12.19 9.37 -24.02
C THR A 22 -11.28 8.77 -22.95
N ILE A 23 -11.85 7.99 -22.00
CA ILE A 23 -11.06 7.30 -20.98
C ILE A 23 -10.26 6.16 -21.60
N GLU A 24 -10.86 5.40 -22.52
CA GLU A 24 -10.18 4.34 -23.27
C GLU A 24 -8.99 4.91 -24.05
N ASP A 25 -9.20 6.02 -24.78
CA ASP A 25 -8.17 6.69 -25.56
C ASP A 25 -7.03 7.24 -24.68
N LEU A 26 -7.37 7.83 -23.54
CA LEU A 26 -6.38 8.28 -22.56
C LEU A 26 -5.57 7.10 -22.00
N ASN A 27 -6.23 6.02 -21.60
CA ASN A 27 -5.57 4.83 -21.09
C ASN A 27 -4.63 4.22 -22.13
N ASN A 28 -5.05 4.18 -23.40
CA ASN A 28 -4.25 3.68 -24.52
C ASN A 28 -3.01 4.55 -24.76
N LEU A 29 -3.17 5.88 -24.75
CA LEU A 29 -2.08 6.84 -24.89
C LEU A 29 -1.07 6.70 -23.74
N LEU A 30 -1.56 6.69 -22.50
CA LEU A 30 -0.73 6.54 -21.29
C LEU A 30 0.02 5.21 -21.30
N THR A 31 -0.66 4.13 -21.66
CA THR A 31 -0.05 2.80 -21.77
C THR A 31 1.02 2.77 -22.86
N GLY A 32 0.80 3.40 -24.01
CA GLY A 32 1.80 3.54 -25.06
C GLY A 32 3.06 4.28 -24.59
N VAL A 33 2.90 5.42 -23.92
CA VAL A 33 4.00 6.21 -23.36
C VAL A 33 4.75 5.43 -22.28
N LEU A 34 4.02 4.79 -21.36
CA LEU A 34 4.62 3.97 -20.31
C LEU A 34 5.35 2.75 -20.87
N ASN A 35 4.79 2.08 -21.88
CA ASN A 35 5.47 0.96 -22.54
C ASN A 35 6.75 1.40 -23.26
N GLN A 36 6.79 2.60 -23.83
CA GLN A 36 7.96 3.12 -24.54
C GLN A 36 9.07 3.62 -23.61
N HIS A 37 8.71 4.25 -22.48
CA HIS A 37 9.67 4.94 -21.61
C HIS A 37 9.85 4.31 -20.23
N ALA A 38 8.92 3.47 -19.81
CA ALA A 38 8.88 2.85 -18.49
C ALA A 38 8.50 1.36 -18.60
N PHE A 39 9.25 0.62 -19.43
CA PHE A 39 9.08 -0.82 -19.62
C PHE A 39 8.96 -1.54 -18.26
N LEU A 40 7.99 -2.44 -18.15
CA LEU A 40 7.82 -3.25 -16.95
C LEU A 40 9.04 -4.16 -16.76
N LYS A 41 9.89 -3.81 -15.80
CA LYS A 41 11.05 -4.63 -15.42
C LYS A 41 10.64 -5.61 -14.34
N THR A 42 10.66 -6.90 -14.64
CA THR A 42 10.55 -7.94 -13.62
C THR A 42 11.91 -8.15 -12.98
N MET A 43 11.94 -8.19 -11.64
CA MET A 43 13.14 -8.50 -10.87
C MET A 43 12.88 -9.76 -10.07
N THR A 44 13.78 -10.73 -10.18
CA THR A 44 13.76 -11.92 -9.33
C THR A 44 14.32 -11.56 -7.96
N VAL A 45 13.46 -11.57 -6.95
CA VAL A 45 13.87 -11.42 -5.56
C VAL A 45 14.24 -12.80 -5.01
N THR A 46 15.46 -12.94 -4.50
CA THR A 46 15.87 -14.17 -3.83
C THR A 46 15.06 -14.35 -2.55
N ASP A 47 14.27 -15.42 -2.47
CA ASP A 47 13.61 -15.81 -1.22
C ASP A 47 14.65 -16.37 -0.24
N ARG A 48 15.06 -15.54 0.70
CA ARG A 48 15.99 -15.92 1.76
C ARG A 48 15.19 -16.60 2.87
N HIS A 49 15.25 -17.92 2.89
CA HIS A 49 14.71 -18.72 3.99
C HIS A 49 15.31 -18.26 5.32
N MET A 50 14.45 -18.11 6.33
CA MET A 50 14.89 -17.71 7.67
C MET A 50 15.79 -18.81 8.25
N ALA A 51 16.82 -18.39 8.99
CA ALA A 51 17.68 -19.33 9.69
C ALA A 51 16.83 -20.18 10.66
N LYS A 52 17.13 -21.48 10.78
CA LYS A 52 16.36 -22.40 11.64
C LYS A 52 16.31 -21.95 13.11
N TRP A 53 17.38 -21.32 13.58
CA TRP A 53 17.49 -20.74 14.93
C TRP A 53 16.84 -19.35 15.07
N PHE A 54 16.35 -18.76 13.97
CA PHE A 54 15.67 -17.47 13.93
C PHE A 54 14.31 -17.53 13.22
N PRO A 55 13.37 -18.30 13.77
CA PRO A 55 12.02 -18.38 13.22
C PRO A 55 11.29 -17.04 13.26
N LEU A 56 10.29 -16.91 12.39
CA LEU A 56 9.53 -15.68 12.18
C LEU A 56 8.88 -15.13 13.46
N HIS A 57 8.46 -16.00 14.38
CA HIS A 57 7.85 -15.61 15.64
C HIS A 57 8.85 -14.92 16.61
N ILE A 58 10.13 -15.35 16.65
CA ILE A 58 11.19 -14.65 17.40
C ILE A 58 11.43 -13.27 16.77
N LYS A 59 11.50 -13.20 15.44
CA LYS A 59 11.66 -11.94 14.71
C LYS A 59 10.53 -10.97 15.03
N ALA A 60 9.29 -11.44 15.02
CA ALA A 60 8.11 -10.66 15.36
C ALA A 60 8.17 -10.13 16.81
N ALA A 61 8.51 -10.97 17.78
CA ALA A 61 8.65 -10.57 19.18
C ALA A 61 9.76 -9.51 19.38
N LYS A 62 10.95 -9.71 18.77
CA LYS A 62 12.04 -8.73 18.81
C LYS A 62 11.66 -7.40 18.14
N LYS A 63 10.87 -7.44 17.08
CA LYS A 63 10.34 -6.23 16.42
C LYS A 63 9.41 -5.45 17.36
N GLN A 64 8.49 -6.11 18.05
CA GLN A 64 7.59 -5.48 19.03
C GLN A 64 8.37 -4.85 20.19
N ARG A 65 9.35 -5.57 20.75
CA ARG A 65 10.26 -5.03 21.78
C ARG A 65 10.95 -3.75 21.30
N SER A 66 11.50 -3.77 20.09
CA SER A 66 12.21 -2.62 19.52
C SER A 66 11.28 -1.42 19.26
N GLN A 67 10.03 -1.67 18.88
CA GLN A 67 9.02 -0.61 18.71
C GLN A 67 8.65 0.03 20.06
N ALA A 68 8.42 -0.78 21.10
CA ALA A 68 8.14 -0.30 22.44
C ALA A 68 9.31 0.53 23.01
N GLU A 69 10.54 0.04 22.82
CA GLU A 69 11.76 0.74 23.22
C GLU A 69 11.88 2.11 22.54
N ARG A 70 11.71 2.16 21.22
CA ARG A 70 11.75 3.43 20.48
C ARG A 70 10.68 4.41 20.94
N ARG A 71 9.46 3.93 21.25
CA ARG A 71 8.40 4.79 21.82
C ARG A 71 8.80 5.30 23.20
N TYR A 72 9.37 4.46 24.05
CA TYR A 72 9.85 4.89 25.37
C TYR A 72 10.97 5.93 25.26
N ARG A 73 11.98 5.71 24.40
CA ARG A 73 13.05 6.69 24.17
C ARG A 73 12.54 8.00 23.58
N ARG A 74 11.49 7.96 22.74
CA ARG A 74 10.91 9.15 22.11
C ARG A 74 10.06 9.99 23.07
N PHE A 75 9.20 9.35 23.86
CA PHE A 75 8.18 10.04 24.65
C PHE A 75 8.43 10.01 26.16
N GLY A 76 9.31 9.13 26.67
CA GLY A 76 9.63 9.03 28.10
C GLY A 76 8.49 8.53 28.99
N LEU A 77 7.36 8.10 28.45
CA LEU A 77 6.17 7.72 29.22
C LEU A 77 6.32 6.36 29.92
N GLU A 78 5.85 6.29 31.17
CA GLU A 78 5.89 5.07 32.00
C GLU A 78 5.16 3.89 31.36
N VAL A 79 4.05 4.14 30.65
CA VAL A 79 3.30 3.11 29.93
C VAL A 79 4.18 2.45 28.86
N HIS A 80 5.02 3.22 28.16
CA HIS A 80 5.96 2.67 27.18
C HIS A 80 7.11 1.92 27.86
N ARG A 81 7.56 2.36 29.03
CA ARG A 81 8.56 1.65 29.84
C ARG A 81 8.05 0.26 30.24
N LYS A 82 6.86 0.19 30.81
CA LYS A 82 6.21 -1.08 31.20
C LYS A 82 5.98 -1.99 29.99
N LEU A 83 5.54 -1.42 28.87
CA LEU A 83 5.39 -2.17 27.62
C LEU A 83 6.72 -2.73 27.13
N TYR A 84 7.80 -1.95 27.14
CA TYR A 84 9.13 -2.41 26.77
C TYR A 84 9.61 -3.55 27.67
N GLN A 85 9.48 -3.42 28.99
CA GLN A 85 9.83 -4.46 29.95
C GLN A 85 9.06 -5.75 29.71
N HIS A 86 7.74 -5.67 29.52
CA HIS A 86 6.90 -6.82 29.18
C HIS A 86 7.37 -7.51 27.89
N GLN A 87 7.60 -6.74 26.82
CA GLN A 87 8.06 -7.27 25.54
C GLN A 87 9.49 -7.86 25.64
N HIS A 88 10.34 -7.30 26.50
CA HIS A 88 11.69 -7.83 26.75
C HIS A 88 11.62 -9.22 27.38
N SER A 89 10.81 -9.39 28.43
CA SER A 89 10.59 -10.68 29.08
C SER A 89 9.97 -11.71 28.14
N ALA A 90 8.97 -11.29 27.34
CA ALA A 90 8.34 -12.17 26.35
C ALA A 90 9.36 -12.71 25.31
N VAL A 91 10.27 -11.87 24.82
CA VAL A 91 11.33 -12.31 23.89
C VAL A 91 12.25 -13.35 24.54
N ILE A 92 12.66 -13.14 25.80
CA ILE A 92 13.52 -14.09 26.52
C ILE A 92 12.83 -15.45 26.63
N LEU A 93 11.56 -15.46 27.07
CA LEU A 93 10.79 -16.69 27.22
C LEU A 93 10.63 -17.45 25.89
N ILE A 94 10.34 -16.72 24.81
CA ILE A 94 10.23 -17.33 23.47
C ILE A 94 11.56 -17.92 23.02
N MET A 95 12.68 -17.25 23.32
CA MET A 95 14.01 -17.75 22.97
C MET A 95 14.45 -18.96 23.82
N GLN A 96 13.92 -19.12 25.04
CA GLN A 96 14.19 -20.27 25.91
C GLN A 96 13.34 -21.50 25.57
N LYS A 97 12.18 -21.31 24.92
CA LYS A 97 11.24 -22.39 24.58
C LYS A 97 11.53 -23.03 23.21
N ASN A 98 12.42 -22.43 22.42
CA ASN A 98 12.92 -22.99 21.15
C ASN A 98 14.25 -23.71 21.38
#